data_AF-A0A182QFK0-F1
#
_entry.id   AF-A0A182QFK0-F1
#
_cell.length_a   1.000
_cell.length_b   1.000
_cell.length_c   1.000
_cell.angle_alpha   90.00
_cell.angle_beta   90.00
_cell.angle_gamma   90.00
#
_symmetry.space_group_name_H-M   'P 1'
#
loop_
_entity.id
_entity.type
_entity.pdbx_description
1 polymer ?
#
loop_
_entity_poly.entity_id
_entity_poly.type
_entity_poly.pdbx_seq_one_letter_code
_entity_poly.pdbx_strand_id
1 'polypeptide(L)'
;MYDDYTSIEDYFSNEVYSTHPSYYEDHLENVSIPAVPLQYSTESVLWYAYNAVIVAVGIVLNLVLIKGIVGAKSGGALLFVLQIAVIDVLSLRTSIWELHYHLDRTWTYPTEYCTLYSGLESFCSVATVYFIIGLNFHSISSYNLAVKLAKNALTTSDTEMAAESLTDENSYEVATDTISQKRSLTIDYRYKRRHISVLFPILLVWFMALSESVPLFLFADIVTVPKPEGHTEQQANMQYCTVLVNTLANHSFVRFMIIGIRIILPTVALLITLIQTVVKFYRGKHFTQPDEIDENVAFALKLSIFLSLSYAIFTFQRLYGSLLQEILPESNATSKYPLFDPIVGLSLANFHYSASMIRPLVVIVMCKQKCNHVDMSFICKTRPPENGVR
;
A
#
# COMPACT_ATOMS: atom_id res chain seq x y z
N MET A 1 54.53 -19.61 -14.85
CA MET A 1 53.70 -18.40 -14.93
C MET A 1 52.56 -18.78 -15.86
N TYR A 2 51.52 -19.38 -15.27
CA TYR A 2 50.32 -19.82 -15.98
C TYR A 2 49.16 -19.17 -15.26
N ASP A 3 48.38 -18.42 -16.03
CA ASP A 3 47.24 -17.63 -15.57
C ASP A 3 46.05 -18.55 -15.29
N ASP A 4 45.59 -18.55 -14.04
CA ASP A 4 44.29 -19.09 -13.63
C ASP A 4 43.20 -18.10 -14.01
N TYR A 5 42.49 -18.39 -15.10
CA TYR A 5 41.17 -17.80 -15.36
C TYR A 5 40.12 -18.67 -14.66
N THR A 6 39.80 -18.34 -13.41
CA THR A 6 38.57 -18.82 -12.78
C THR A 6 37.39 -18.10 -13.42
N SER A 7 36.53 -18.87 -14.09
CA SER A 7 35.34 -18.36 -14.75
C SER A 7 34.30 -17.96 -13.72
N ILE A 8 33.55 -16.89 -13.99
CA ILE A 8 32.43 -16.43 -13.14
C ILE A 8 31.30 -17.48 -13.04
N GLU A 9 31.29 -18.45 -13.95
CA GLU A 9 30.30 -19.52 -13.99
C GLU A 9 30.50 -20.55 -12.87
N ASP A 10 31.74 -20.71 -12.37
CA ASP A 10 32.03 -21.59 -11.22
C ASP A 10 31.48 -21.04 -9.88
N TYR A 11 31.18 -19.74 -9.81
CA TYR A 11 30.50 -19.15 -8.64
C TYR A 11 28.99 -19.45 -8.62
N PHE A 12 28.40 -19.86 -9.74
CA PHE A 12 26.97 -20.14 -9.86
C PHE A 12 26.63 -21.65 -9.94
N SER A 13 27.63 -22.53 -10.08
CA SER A 13 27.44 -23.98 -10.09
C SER A 13 27.43 -24.59 -8.68
N ASN A 14 26.25 -24.61 -8.08
CA ASN A 14 25.61 -25.76 -7.41
C ASN A 14 26.30 -26.62 -6.32
N GLU A 15 27.49 -26.31 -5.79
CA GLU A 15 28.13 -27.19 -4.78
C GLU A 15 28.23 -26.65 -3.33
N VAL A 16 27.59 -25.52 -2.99
CA VAL A 16 27.60 -24.97 -1.60
C VAL A 16 26.20 -25.00 -0.93
N TYR A 17 25.27 -25.83 -1.41
CA TYR A 17 23.94 -26.01 -0.80
C TYR A 17 23.72 -27.40 -0.21
N SER A 18 24.75 -27.98 0.40
CA SER A 18 24.60 -29.14 1.29
C SER A 18 25.21 -28.83 2.66
N THR A 19 24.63 -27.86 3.37
CA THR A 19 24.78 -27.80 4.82
C THR A 19 23.70 -28.67 5.43
N HIS A 20 24.13 -29.81 5.97
CA HIS A 20 23.33 -30.71 6.81
C HIS A 20 22.39 -29.91 7.75
N PRO A 21 21.09 -30.20 7.79
CA PRO A 21 20.12 -29.53 8.66
C PRO A 21 20.21 -29.95 10.14
N SER A 22 21.26 -30.69 10.54
CA SER A 22 21.26 -31.45 11.80
C SER A 22 21.23 -30.59 13.07
N TYR A 23 21.67 -29.32 13.00
CA TYR A 23 21.67 -28.43 14.17
C TYR A 23 20.35 -27.66 14.36
N TYR A 24 19.51 -27.60 13.32
CA TYR A 24 18.17 -27.01 13.39
C TYR A 24 17.11 -28.05 13.76
N GLU A 25 17.31 -29.30 13.33
CA GLU A 25 16.45 -30.44 13.71
C GLU A 25 16.46 -30.69 15.23
N ASP A 26 17.63 -30.61 15.89
CA ASP A 26 17.79 -30.83 17.34
C ASP A 26 17.01 -29.82 18.22
N HIS A 27 16.67 -28.63 17.71
CA HIS A 27 15.86 -27.65 18.43
C HIS A 27 14.35 -27.79 18.20
N LEU A 28 13.94 -28.48 17.12
CA LEU A 28 12.54 -28.72 16.78
C LEU A 28 11.94 -29.93 17.52
N GLU A 29 12.76 -30.87 17.98
CA GLU A 29 12.30 -32.10 18.67
C GLU A 29 11.64 -31.85 20.03
N ASN A 30 11.78 -30.66 20.64
CA ASN A 30 11.31 -30.38 22.01
C ASN A 30 10.02 -29.57 22.11
N VAL A 31 9.33 -29.28 21.01
CA VAL A 31 8.15 -28.39 21.01
C VAL A 31 6.85 -29.17 20.75
N SER A 32 6.12 -29.46 21.82
CA SER A 32 4.78 -30.05 21.73
C SER A 32 3.73 -28.99 21.43
N ILE A 33 3.36 -28.84 20.16
CA ILE A 33 2.22 -28.02 19.75
C ILE A 33 0.94 -28.79 20.07
N PRO A 34 -0.02 -28.25 20.84
CA PRO A 34 -1.28 -28.92 21.12
C PRO A 34 -2.08 -29.11 19.82
N ALA A 35 -2.13 -30.36 19.36
CA ALA A 35 -2.93 -30.77 18.22
C ALA A 35 -4.41 -30.86 18.62
N VAL A 36 -5.15 -29.75 18.46
CA VAL A 36 -6.61 -29.80 18.52
C VAL A 36 -7.11 -30.40 17.20
N PRO A 37 -7.83 -31.54 17.22
CA PRO A 37 -8.30 -32.19 16.00
C PRO A 37 -9.27 -31.29 15.23
N LEU A 38 -9.10 -31.25 13.92
CA LEU A 38 -9.90 -30.48 12.99
C LEU A 38 -11.24 -31.21 12.78
N GLN A 39 -12.27 -30.80 13.51
CA GLN A 39 -13.64 -31.11 13.12
C GLN A 39 -14.01 -30.05 12.07
N TYR A 40 -14.12 -30.43 10.79
CA TYR A 40 -14.63 -29.57 9.72
C TYR A 40 -16.09 -29.20 10.08
N SER A 41 -16.24 -28.19 10.92
CA SER A 41 -17.52 -27.72 11.41
C SER A 41 -18.12 -26.78 10.35
N THR A 42 -19.43 -26.57 10.45
CA THR A 42 -20.14 -25.54 9.67
C THR A 42 -19.49 -24.16 9.76
N GLU A 43 -18.71 -23.89 10.81
CA GLU A 43 -17.99 -22.63 11.04
C GLU A 43 -16.87 -22.42 10.01
N SER A 44 -16.11 -23.45 9.63
CA SER A 44 -15.06 -23.34 8.61
C SER A 44 -15.64 -22.91 7.25
N VAL A 45 -16.79 -23.46 6.88
CA VAL A 45 -17.51 -23.10 5.64
C VAL A 45 -17.97 -21.64 5.68
N LEU A 46 -18.46 -21.17 6.83
CA LEU A 46 -18.85 -19.76 7.00
C LEU A 46 -17.66 -18.81 6.85
N TRP A 47 -16.49 -19.17 7.38
CA TRP A 47 -15.27 -18.37 7.22
C TRP A 47 -14.79 -18.30 5.76
N TYR A 48 -14.80 -19.43 5.04
CA TYR A 48 -14.51 -19.44 3.61
C TYR A 48 -15.50 -18.58 2.83
N ALA A 49 -16.80 -18.72 3.09
CA ALA A 49 -17.83 -17.94 2.42
C ALA A 49 -17.67 -16.43 2.69
N TYR A 50 -17.41 -16.06 3.94
CA TYR A 50 -17.19 -14.66 4.33
C TYR A 50 -15.96 -14.06 3.63
N ASN A 51 -14.83 -14.76 3.63
CA ASN A 51 -13.63 -14.29 2.95
C ASN A 51 -13.83 -14.21 1.44
N ALA A 52 -14.48 -15.21 0.82
CA ALA A 52 -14.81 -15.17 -0.60
C ALA A 52 -15.63 -13.94 -0.99
N VAL A 53 -16.59 -13.53 -0.13
CA VAL A 53 -17.35 -12.29 -0.33
C VAL A 53 -16.45 -11.07 -0.24
N ILE A 54 -15.59 -10.97 0.79
CA ILE A 54 -14.64 -9.84 0.94
C ILE A 54 -13.74 -9.74 -0.30
N VAL A 55 -13.16 -10.86 -0.74
CA VAL A 55 -12.26 -10.91 -1.90
C VAL A 55 -12.99 -10.52 -3.17
N ALA A 56 -14.14 -11.12 -3.46
CA ALA A 56 -14.89 -10.84 -4.68
C ALA A 56 -15.36 -9.37 -4.73
N VAL A 57 -16.01 -8.88 -3.66
CA VAL A 57 -16.51 -7.51 -3.59
C VAL A 57 -15.35 -6.51 -3.58
N GLY A 58 -14.31 -6.78 -2.81
CA GLY A 58 -13.13 -5.92 -2.71
C GLY A 58 -12.39 -5.79 -4.04
N ILE A 59 -12.19 -6.88 -4.78
CA ILE A 59 -11.56 -6.84 -6.11
C ILE A 59 -12.42 -6.01 -7.07
N VAL A 60 -13.74 -6.25 -7.11
CA VAL A 60 -14.65 -5.50 -7.99
C VAL A 60 -14.62 -3.99 -7.66
N LEU A 61 -14.69 -3.62 -6.38
CA LEU A 61 -14.64 -2.22 -5.96
C LEU A 61 -13.32 -1.54 -6.34
N ASN A 62 -12.18 -2.21 -6.12
CA ASN A 62 -10.87 -1.67 -6.52
C ASN A 62 -10.76 -1.52 -8.04
N LEU A 63 -11.24 -2.48 -8.84
CA LEU A 63 -11.23 -2.37 -10.30
C LEU A 63 -12.13 -1.23 -10.80
N VAL A 64 -13.31 -1.04 -10.19
CA VAL A 64 -14.19 0.10 -10.49
C VAL A 64 -13.49 1.43 -10.15
N LEU A 65 -12.80 1.49 -9.01
CA LEU A 65 -12.04 2.66 -8.60
C LEU A 65 -10.89 2.96 -9.57
N ILE A 66 -10.09 1.95 -9.93
CA ILE A 66 -8.99 2.07 -10.90
C ILE A 66 -9.53 2.60 -12.23
N LYS A 67 -10.59 1.99 -12.76
CA LYS A 67 -11.23 2.44 -14.01
C LYS A 67 -11.72 3.89 -13.91
N GLY A 68 -12.34 4.26 -12.79
CA GLY A 68 -12.81 5.62 -12.54
C GLY A 68 -11.69 6.66 -12.51
N ILE A 69 -10.56 6.34 -11.87
CA ILE A 69 -9.40 7.22 -11.80
C ILE A 69 -8.71 7.36 -13.16
N VAL A 70 -8.50 6.25 -13.88
CA VAL A 70 -7.84 6.25 -15.20
C VAL A 70 -8.66 7.02 -16.24
N GLY A 71 -10.00 6.98 -16.14
CA GLY A 71 -10.89 7.73 -17.02
C GLY A 71 -11.03 9.23 -16.68
N ALA A 72 -10.52 9.67 -15.53
CA ALA A 72 -10.64 11.04 -15.05
C ALA A 72 -9.32 11.82 -15.26
N LYS A 73 -9.39 13.15 -15.24
CA LYS A 73 -8.19 14.00 -15.15
C LYS A 73 -7.60 13.87 -13.74
N SER A 74 -6.73 12.88 -13.53
CA SER A 74 -6.25 12.51 -12.21
C SER A 74 -5.30 13.56 -11.62
N GLY A 75 -5.64 14.09 -10.44
CA GLY A 75 -4.69 14.84 -9.60
C GLY A 75 -3.64 13.92 -8.96
N GLY A 76 -2.56 14.50 -8.43
CA GLY A 76 -1.47 13.74 -7.82
C GLY A 76 -1.92 12.82 -6.67
N ALA A 77 -2.87 13.27 -5.84
CA ALA A 77 -3.47 12.46 -4.78
C ALA A 77 -4.18 11.21 -5.31
N LEU A 78 -4.90 11.33 -6.43
CA LEU A 78 -5.61 10.21 -7.06
C LEU A 78 -4.65 9.19 -7.67
N LEU A 79 -3.45 9.61 -8.11
CA LEU A 79 -2.42 8.68 -8.56
C LEU A 79 -1.89 7.81 -7.43
N PHE A 80 -1.74 8.35 -6.21
CA PHE A 80 -1.42 7.51 -5.02
C PHE A 80 -2.55 6.54 -4.70
N VAL A 81 -3.81 6.99 -4.75
CA VAL A 81 -4.98 6.11 -4.57
C VAL A 81 -5.01 5.00 -5.61
N LEU A 82 -4.68 5.30 -6.87
CA LEU A 82 -4.59 4.30 -7.92
C LEU A 82 -3.57 3.21 -7.56
N GLN A 83 -2.39 3.59 -7.07
CA GLN A 83 -1.40 2.60 -6.63
C GLN A 83 -1.92 1.77 -5.46
N ILE A 84 -2.53 2.41 -4.45
CA ILE A 84 -3.12 1.72 -3.30
C ILE A 84 -4.19 0.72 -3.76
N ALA A 85 -5.05 1.08 -4.72
CA ALA A 85 -6.08 0.18 -5.24
C ALA A 85 -5.48 -1.05 -5.94
N VAL A 86 -4.35 -0.89 -6.64
CA VAL A 86 -3.61 -2.03 -7.23
C VAL A 86 -3.06 -2.94 -6.14
N ILE A 87 -2.44 -2.37 -5.11
CA ILE A 87 -1.93 -3.14 -3.97
C ILE A 87 -3.05 -3.84 -3.21
N ASP A 88 -4.22 -3.22 -3.09
CA ASP A 88 -5.39 -3.80 -2.41
C ASP A 88 -5.91 -5.04 -3.15
N VAL A 89 -5.89 -5.04 -4.49
CA VAL A 89 -6.22 -6.23 -5.29
C VAL A 89 -5.22 -7.35 -5.03
N LEU A 90 -3.91 -7.05 -4.97
CA LEU A 90 -2.88 -8.04 -4.67
C LEU A 90 -3.04 -8.59 -3.25
N SER A 91 -3.27 -7.71 -2.26
CA SER A 91 -3.52 -8.08 -0.86
C SER A 91 -4.72 -9.03 -0.71
N LEU A 92 -5.83 -8.76 -1.41
CA LEU A 92 -7.01 -9.64 -1.44
C LEU A 92 -6.76 -10.98 -2.14
N ARG A 93 -5.77 -11.07 -3.02
CA ARG A 93 -5.34 -12.37 -3.57
C ARG A 93 -4.52 -13.14 -2.54
N THR A 94 -3.59 -12.47 -1.86
CA THR A 94 -2.76 -13.07 -0.80
C THR A 94 -3.62 -13.59 0.35
N SER A 95 -4.75 -12.95 0.66
CA SER A 95 -5.65 -13.39 1.74
C SER A 95 -6.24 -14.79 1.52
N ILE A 96 -6.35 -15.24 0.27
CA ILE A 96 -6.87 -16.58 -0.05
C ILE A 96 -5.91 -17.64 0.50
N TRP A 97 -4.60 -17.46 0.27
CA TRP A 97 -3.58 -18.38 0.77
C TRP A 97 -3.47 -18.32 2.29
N GLU A 98 -3.52 -17.13 2.88
CA GLU A 98 -3.45 -16.95 4.33
C GLU A 98 -4.63 -17.60 5.05
N LEU A 99 -5.85 -17.43 4.52
CA LEU A 99 -7.03 -18.07 5.06
C LEU A 99 -6.92 -19.59 5.03
N HIS A 100 -6.50 -20.12 3.88
CA HIS A 100 -6.32 -21.56 3.69
C HIS A 100 -5.32 -22.13 4.69
N TYR A 101 -4.18 -21.46 4.84
CA TYR A 101 -3.15 -21.82 5.81
C TYR A 101 -3.65 -21.76 7.26
N HIS A 102 -4.46 -20.76 7.61
CA HIS A 102 -5.02 -20.64 8.95
C HIS A 102 -6.06 -21.71 9.29
N LEU A 103 -6.87 -22.11 8.31
CA LEU A 103 -7.93 -23.11 8.50
C LEU A 103 -7.36 -24.54 8.55
N ASP A 104 -6.46 -24.88 7.64
CA ASP A 104 -5.85 -26.21 7.60
C ASP A 104 -4.74 -26.38 8.66
N ARG A 105 -4.23 -25.28 9.23
CA ARG A 105 -3.11 -25.22 10.18
C ARG A 105 -1.81 -25.88 9.68
N THR A 106 -1.75 -26.15 8.38
CA THR A 106 -0.62 -26.69 7.66
C THR A 106 -0.62 -26.07 6.27
N TRP A 107 0.57 -25.87 5.73
CA TRP A 107 0.75 -25.49 4.34
C TRP A 107 0.49 -26.72 3.46
N THR A 108 -0.39 -26.60 2.49
CA THR A 108 -0.77 -27.70 1.57
C THR A 108 -0.44 -27.39 0.11
N TYR A 109 -0.06 -26.14 -0.17
CA TYR A 109 0.32 -25.73 -1.51
C TYR A 109 1.80 -26.07 -1.81
N PRO A 110 2.18 -26.15 -3.09
CA PRO A 110 3.58 -26.25 -3.50
C PRO A 110 4.46 -25.11 -2.95
N THR A 111 5.78 -25.34 -2.93
CA THR A 111 6.78 -24.37 -2.46
C THR A 111 6.71 -23.03 -3.19
N GLU A 112 6.37 -23.03 -4.48
CA GLU A 112 6.22 -21.80 -5.28
C GLU A 112 5.11 -20.88 -4.75
N TYR A 113 4.06 -21.44 -4.15
CA TYR A 113 3.02 -20.63 -3.52
C TYR A 113 3.47 -20.09 -2.17
N CYS A 114 4.36 -20.78 -1.46
CA CYS A 114 4.91 -20.29 -0.19
C CYS A 114 5.80 -19.06 -0.45
N THR A 115 6.67 -19.12 -1.46
CA THR A 115 7.51 -17.99 -1.86
C THR A 115 6.67 -16.80 -2.33
N LEU A 116 5.66 -17.05 -3.17
CA LEU A 116 4.74 -16.01 -3.63
C LEU A 116 3.94 -15.41 -2.47
N TYR A 117 3.40 -16.23 -1.57
CA TYR A 117 2.64 -15.76 -0.41
C TYR A 117 3.51 -14.87 0.49
N SER A 118 4.68 -15.36 0.92
CA SER A 118 5.58 -14.65 1.83
C SER A 118 6.04 -13.31 1.23
N GLY A 119 6.52 -13.34 -0.01
CA GLY A 119 6.98 -12.14 -0.71
C GLY A 119 5.86 -11.13 -0.99
N LEU A 120 4.69 -11.57 -1.50
CA LEU A 120 3.57 -10.67 -1.79
C LEU A 120 2.97 -10.08 -0.52
N GLU A 121 2.95 -10.82 0.59
CA GLU A 121 2.46 -10.34 1.88
C GLU A 121 3.28 -9.18 2.43
N SER A 122 4.62 -9.32 2.44
CA SER A 122 5.52 -8.21 2.81
C SER A 122 5.40 -7.06 1.81
N PHE A 123 5.48 -7.36 0.52
CA PHE A 123 5.43 -6.37 -0.55
C PHE A 123 4.18 -5.49 -0.43
N CYS A 124 3.00 -6.10 -0.29
CA CYS A 124 1.74 -5.35 -0.19
C CYS A 124 1.65 -4.55 1.11
N SER A 125 2.13 -5.10 2.22
CA SER A 125 2.15 -4.42 3.52
C SER A 125 3.00 -3.15 3.47
N VAL A 126 4.22 -3.26 2.93
CA VAL A 126 5.16 -2.15 2.78
C VAL A 126 4.65 -1.13 1.75
N ALA A 127 4.28 -1.57 0.56
CA ALA A 127 3.79 -0.67 -0.48
C ALA A 127 2.60 0.16 0.00
N THR A 128 1.62 -0.46 0.67
CA THR A 128 0.43 0.23 1.19
C THR A 128 0.79 1.37 2.13
N VAL A 129 1.61 1.11 3.16
CA VAL A 129 1.95 2.13 4.16
C VAL A 129 2.75 3.28 3.57
N TYR A 130 3.73 2.97 2.71
CA TYR A 130 4.55 4.00 2.07
C TYR A 130 3.78 4.81 1.05
N PHE A 131 2.80 4.24 0.33
CA PHE A 131 1.90 5.03 -0.53
C PHE A 131 0.99 5.96 0.28
N ILE A 132 0.50 5.53 1.45
CA ILE A 132 -0.27 6.40 2.35
C ILE A 132 0.61 7.54 2.88
N ILE A 133 1.85 7.25 3.30
CA ILE A 133 2.81 8.28 3.73
C ILE A 133 3.10 9.26 2.58
N GLY A 134 3.32 8.74 1.37
CA GLY A 134 3.54 9.54 0.15
C GLY A 134 2.35 10.45 -0.16
N LEU A 135 1.12 9.93 -0.04
CA LEU A 135 -0.10 10.72 -0.16
C LEU A 135 -0.16 11.82 0.92
N ASN A 136 0.19 11.52 2.17
CA ASN A 136 0.20 12.51 3.25
C ASN A 136 1.17 13.65 2.93
N PHE A 137 2.39 13.34 2.48
CA PHE A 137 3.36 14.35 2.05
C PHE A 137 2.87 15.16 0.86
N HIS A 138 2.22 14.52 -0.11
CA HIS A 138 1.63 15.20 -1.25
C HIS A 138 0.51 16.16 -0.83
N SER A 139 -0.40 15.74 0.05
CA SER A 139 -1.48 16.57 0.58
C SER A 139 -0.94 17.75 1.41
N ILE A 140 0.07 17.51 2.24
CA ILE A 140 0.77 18.56 3.00
C ILE A 140 1.42 19.58 2.06
N SER A 141 2.13 19.10 1.04
CA SER A 141 2.84 19.95 0.08
C SER A 141 1.88 20.77 -0.77
N SER A 142 0.77 20.15 -1.20
CA SER A 142 -0.30 20.82 -1.94
C SER A 142 -0.95 21.92 -1.10
N TYR A 143 -1.22 21.66 0.17
CA TYR A 143 -1.70 22.68 1.11
C TYR A 143 -0.69 23.83 1.29
N ASN A 144 0.60 23.54 1.47
CA ASN A 144 1.61 24.58 1.61
C ASN A 144 1.73 25.47 0.37
N LEU A 145 1.66 24.85 -0.81
CA LEU A 145 1.68 25.55 -2.08
C LEU A 145 0.45 26.45 -2.22
N ALA A 146 -0.74 25.92 -1.92
CA ALA A 146 -2.00 26.66 -1.90
C ALA A 146 -1.94 27.89 -0.98
N VAL A 147 -1.47 27.72 0.27
CA VAL A 147 -1.31 28.83 1.22
C VAL A 147 -0.29 29.87 0.73
N LYS A 148 0.83 29.43 0.14
CA LYS A 148 1.85 30.34 -0.42
C LYS A 148 1.30 31.16 -1.58
N LEU A 149 0.52 30.54 -2.46
CA LEU A 149 -0.12 31.23 -3.59
C LEU A 149 -1.17 32.23 -3.11
N ALA A 150 -1.98 31.88 -2.10
CA ALA A 150 -2.95 32.80 -1.49
C ALA A 150 -2.28 34.04 -0.89
N LYS A 151 -1.21 33.84 -0.10
CA LYS A 151 -0.44 34.94 0.50
C LYS A 151 0.18 35.86 -0.57
N ASN A 152 0.75 35.27 -1.62
CA ASN A 152 1.36 36.05 -2.69
C ASN A 152 0.31 36.87 -3.46
N ALA A 153 -0.88 36.31 -3.70
CA ALA A 153 -1.96 37.02 -4.39
C ALA A 153 -2.42 38.28 -3.62
N LEU A 154 -2.54 38.17 -2.30
CA LEU A 154 -2.82 39.29 -1.39
C LEU A 154 -1.75 40.38 -1.45
N THR A 155 -0.47 40.00 -1.47
CA THR A 155 0.62 40.99 -1.53
C THR A 155 0.75 41.66 -2.90
N THR A 156 0.38 40.99 -4.00
CA THR A 156 0.45 41.56 -5.35
C THR A 156 -0.71 42.50 -5.66
N SER A 157 -1.93 42.29 -5.13
CA SER A 157 -3.04 43.22 -5.39
C SER A 157 -2.77 44.62 -4.85
N ASP A 158 -2.07 44.71 -3.72
CA ASP A 158 -1.69 45.99 -3.11
C ASP A 158 -0.59 46.71 -3.91
N THR A 159 0.21 45.97 -4.69
CA THR A 159 1.30 46.53 -5.49
C THR A 159 0.84 46.90 -6.91
N GLU A 160 -0.08 46.13 -7.50
CA GLU A 160 -0.69 46.44 -8.81
C GLU A 160 -1.68 47.61 -8.71
N MET A 161 -2.46 47.74 -7.63
CA MET A 161 -3.29 48.95 -7.40
C MET A 161 -2.46 50.23 -7.15
N ALA A 162 -1.24 50.09 -6.63
CA ALA A 162 -0.32 51.24 -6.43
C ALA A 162 0.50 51.58 -7.69
N ALA A 163 0.70 50.62 -8.59
CA ALA A 163 1.46 50.82 -9.84
C ALA A 163 0.56 51.27 -11.02
N GLU A 164 -0.71 50.86 -11.05
CA GLU A 164 -1.68 51.34 -12.05
C GLU A 164 -2.08 52.81 -11.86
N SER A 165 -1.90 53.41 -10.67
CA SER A 165 -2.16 54.85 -10.48
C SER A 165 -0.98 55.77 -10.82
N LEU A 166 0.20 55.22 -11.15
CA LEU A 166 1.42 56.01 -11.36
C LEU A 166 2.15 55.76 -12.69
N THR A 167 1.66 54.89 -13.58
CA THR A 167 2.39 54.59 -14.84
C THR A 167 1.53 54.43 -16.10
N ASP A 168 0.29 54.93 -16.14
CA ASP A 168 -0.57 54.87 -17.34
C ASP A 168 -0.43 56.12 -18.24
N GLU A 169 0.82 56.50 -18.57
CA GLU A 169 1.12 57.60 -19.52
C GLU A 169 2.00 57.20 -20.72
N ASN A 170 2.18 55.90 -20.99
CA ASN A 170 2.84 55.46 -22.22
C ASN A 170 2.03 54.37 -22.93
N SER A 171 0.83 54.77 -23.36
CA SER A 171 0.08 54.14 -24.43
C SER A 171 0.87 54.23 -25.74
N TYR A 172 1.49 53.12 -26.17
CA TYR A 172 1.86 52.97 -27.57
C TYR A 172 0.59 52.72 -28.38
N GLU A 173 0.03 53.79 -28.94
CA GLU A 173 -0.88 53.73 -30.08
C GLU A 173 -0.14 53.06 -31.26
N VAL A 174 -0.45 51.79 -31.52
CA VAL A 174 -0.29 51.21 -32.84
C VAL A 174 -1.68 51.05 -33.43
N ALA A 175 -2.13 52.12 -34.08
CA ALA A 175 -3.27 52.08 -34.98
C ALA A 175 -2.87 51.28 -36.23
N THR A 176 -3.39 50.06 -36.36
CA THR A 176 -3.80 49.54 -37.67
C THR A 176 -5.03 48.68 -37.48
N ASP A 177 -6.11 49.18 -38.08
CA ASP A 177 -7.45 48.64 -38.12
C ASP A 177 -7.55 47.21 -38.67
N THR A 178 -8.54 46.50 -38.14
CA THR A 178 -9.32 45.43 -38.78
C THR A 178 -8.61 44.11 -39.12
N ILE A 179 -8.50 43.23 -38.12
CA ILE A 179 -9.09 41.87 -38.13
C ILE A 179 -9.17 41.44 -36.67
N SER A 180 -10.39 41.51 -36.17
CA SER A 180 -10.87 40.96 -34.91
C SER A 180 -10.38 39.52 -34.74
N GLN A 181 -9.62 39.29 -33.66
CA GLN A 181 -9.37 38.02 -32.93
C GLN A 181 -7.89 37.81 -32.54
N LYS A 182 -7.19 38.87 -32.12
CA LYS A 182 -6.10 38.70 -31.14
C LYS A 182 -6.74 38.46 -29.78
N ARG A 183 -7.21 37.23 -29.56
CA ARG A 183 -7.42 36.68 -28.21
C ARG A 183 -6.07 36.82 -27.52
N SER A 184 -5.89 37.82 -26.66
CA SER A 184 -4.75 37.89 -25.76
C SER A 184 -4.81 36.62 -24.92
N LEU A 185 -4.08 35.61 -25.38
CA LEU A 185 -3.91 34.37 -24.66
C LEU A 185 -2.88 34.71 -23.58
N THR A 186 -3.35 35.41 -22.54
CA THR A 186 -2.64 35.50 -21.28
C THR A 186 -2.51 34.07 -20.79
N ILE A 187 -1.41 33.43 -21.16
CA ILE A 187 -0.98 32.16 -20.59
C ILE A 187 -0.81 32.46 -19.10
N ASP A 188 -1.83 32.12 -18.31
CA ASP A 188 -1.76 32.27 -16.87
C ASP A 188 -0.73 31.26 -16.35
N TYR A 189 0.51 31.72 -16.22
CA TYR A 189 1.61 30.94 -15.68
C TYR A 189 1.35 30.50 -14.22
N ARG A 190 0.31 31.03 -13.53
CA ARG A 190 -0.15 30.49 -12.23
C ARG A 190 -0.64 29.06 -12.36
N TYR A 191 -1.26 28.66 -13.47
CA TYR A 191 -1.82 27.32 -13.64
C TYR A 191 -0.72 26.24 -13.79
N LYS A 192 0.41 26.58 -14.42
CA LYS A 192 1.55 25.65 -14.61
C LYS A 192 2.30 25.36 -13.30
N ARG A 193 2.15 26.21 -12.27
CA ARG A 193 2.84 26.08 -10.97
C ARG A 193 2.02 25.35 -9.89
N ARG A 194 0.78 24.93 -10.17
CA ARG A 194 -0.11 24.28 -9.17
C ARG A 194 0.05 22.76 -9.03
N HIS A 195 0.71 22.08 -9.96
CA HIS A 195 0.85 20.63 -9.93
C HIS A 195 2.21 20.19 -9.38
N ILE A 196 2.18 19.43 -8.28
CA ILE A 196 3.36 18.77 -7.72
C ILE A 196 3.51 17.41 -8.42
N SER A 197 4.67 17.15 -9.02
CA SER A 197 4.96 15.86 -9.63
C SER A 197 4.98 14.74 -8.58
N VAL A 198 4.26 13.65 -8.85
CA VAL A 198 4.14 12.49 -7.96
C VAL A 198 4.77 11.22 -8.53
N LEU A 199 5.21 11.26 -9.80
CA LEU A 199 5.76 10.07 -10.48
C LEU A 199 7.00 9.53 -9.78
N PHE A 200 7.96 10.40 -9.49
CA PHE A 200 9.20 9.99 -8.82
C PHE A 200 8.96 9.42 -7.42
N PRO A 201 8.18 10.07 -6.53
CA PRO A 201 7.78 9.47 -5.25
C PRO A 201 7.10 8.11 -5.40
N ILE A 202 6.21 7.94 -6.39
CA ILE A 202 5.53 6.65 -6.62
C ILE A 202 6.54 5.56 -7.01
N LEU A 203 7.45 5.84 -7.95
CA LEU A 203 8.49 4.90 -8.36
C LEU A 203 9.42 4.53 -7.20
N LEU A 204 9.77 5.50 -6.35
CA LEU A 204 10.58 5.26 -5.17
C LEU A 204 9.89 4.31 -4.19
N VAL A 205 8.58 4.47 -3.96
CA VAL A 205 7.82 3.56 -3.09
C VAL A 205 7.79 2.14 -3.66
N TRP A 206 7.56 1.98 -4.97
CA TRP A 206 7.65 0.68 -5.62
C TRP A 206 9.03 0.04 -5.46
N PHE A 207 10.09 0.80 -5.68
CA PHE A 207 11.47 0.33 -5.52
C PHE A 207 11.76 -0.14 -4.09
N MET A 208 11.38 0.66 -3.08
CA MET A 208 11.58 0.29 -1.68
C MET A 208 10.78 -0.96 -1.30
N ALA A 209 9.50 -1.05 -1.72
CA ALA A 209 8.67 -2.20 -1.42
C ALA A 209 9.19 -3.49 -2.09
N LEU A 210 9.60 -3.41 -3.36
CA LEU A 210 10.23 -4.54 -4.05
C LEU A 210 11.52 -4.95 -3.34
N SER A 211 12.43 -3.99 -3.09
CA SER A 211 13.73 -4.25 -2.47
C SER A 211 13.62 -4.91 -1.10
N GLU A 212 12.66 -4.52 -0.27
CA GLU A 212 12.45 -5.13 1.06
C GLU A 212 11.86 -6.53 0.96
N SER A 213 11.01 -6.79 -0.04
CA SER A 213 10.38 -8.10 -0.24
C SER A 213 11.28 -9.15 -0.89
N VAL A 214 12.38 -8.75 -1.58
CA VAL A 214 13.27 -9.69 -2.30
C VAL A 214 13.78 -10.83 -1.41
N PRO A 215 14.32 -10.58 -0.20
CA PRO A 215 14.78 -11.67 0.67
C PRO A 215 13.68 -12.69 0.98
N LEU A 216 12.43 -12.25 1.10
CA LEU A 216 11.29 -13.13 1.40
C LEU A 216 10.88 -13.96 0.18
N PHE A 217 11.03 -13.43 -1.04
CA PHE A 217 10.85 -14.21 -2.26
C PHE A 217 11.95 -15.26 -2.45
N LEU A 218 13.18 -14.98 -2.00
CA LEU A 218 14.34 -15.85 -2.19
C LEU A 218 14.50 -16.92 -1.12
N PHE A 219 14.15 -16.61 0.13
CA PHE A 219 14.47 -17.46 1.29
C PHE A 219 13.24 -18.11 1.94
N ALA A 220 12.04 -17.90 1.41
CA ALA A 220 10.85 -18.61 1.89
C ALA A 220 10.85 -20.06 1.37
N ASP A 221 10.63 -21.02 2.27
CA ASP A 221 10.49 -22.44 1.93
C ASP A 221 9.54 -23.15 2.92
N ILE A 222 9.24 -24.40 2.61
CA ILE A 222 8.40 -25.28 3.43
C ILE A 222 9.29 -26.10 4.36
N VAL A 223 9.05 -25.98 5.67
CA VAL A 223 9.65 -26.85 6.68
C VAL A 223 8.64 -27.89 7.12
N THR A 224 9.03 -29.16 7.07
CA THR A 224 8.25 -30.28 7.62
C THR A 224 8.62 -30.52 9.07
N VAL A 225 7.64 -30.46 9.97
CA VAL A 225 7.81 -30.76 11.39
C VAL A 225 7.13 -32.10 11.71
N PRO A 226 7.87 -33.07 12.29
CA PRO A 226 7.29 -34.33 12.75
C PRO A 226 6.26 -34.05 13.85
N LYS A 227 5.08 -34.66 13.77
CA LYS A 227 4.08 -34.55 14.83
C LYS A 227 4.48 -35.48 15.99
N PRO A 228 4.47 -35.04 17.26
CA PRO A 228 4.89 -35.88 18.38
C PRO A 228 4.06 -37.16 18.45
N GLU A 229 4.76 -38.29 18.52
CA GLU A 229 4.22 -39.65 18.49
C GLU A 229 3.19 -39.86 19.60
N GLY A 230 1.91 -39.89 19.23
CA GLY A 230 0.80 -39.97 20.16
C GLY A 230 -0.49 -40.34 19.47
N HIS A 231 -0.55 -41.58 18.98
CA HIS A 231 -1.69 -42.31 18.43
C HIS A 231 -2.00 -42.12 16.93
N THR A 232 -2.01 -43.28 16.24
CA THR A 232 -2.37 -43.60 14.83
C THR A 232 -1.34 -43.26 13.73
N GLU A 233 -0.80 -44.33 13.12
CA GLU A 233 0.23 -44.41 12.06
C GLU A 233 -0.15 -43.78 10.69
N GLN A 234 -1.04 -42.79 10.65
CA GLN A 234 -1.57 -42.27 9.39
C GLN A 234 -1.92 -40.78 9.40
N GLN A 235 -1.16 -39.96 10.15
CA GLN A 235 -1.29 -38.50 10.05
C GLN A 235 -0.04 -37.89 9.41
N ALA A 236 -0.24 -37.21 8.28
CA ALA A 236 0.80 -36.55 7.49
C ALA A 236 1.61 -35.54 8.32
N ASN A 237 2.90 -35.43 8.02
CA ASN A 237 3.81 -34.43 8.59
C ASN A 237 3.22 -33.02 8.42
N MET A 238 3.32 -32.18 9.46
CA MET A 238 2.88 -30.79 9.36
C MET A 238 3.89 -30.00 8.56
N GLN A 239 3.41 -29.19 7.62
CA GLN A 239 4.23 -28.35 6.75
C GLN A 239 3.99 -26.88 7.10
N TYR A 240 5.07 -26.11 7.28
CA TYR A 240 5.00 -24.68 7.58
C TYR A 240 5.75 -23.89 6.52
N CYS A 241 5.12 -22.84 6.00
CA CYS A 241 5.81 -21.87 5.15
C CYS A 241 6.57 -20.89 6.04
N THR A 242 7.90 -20.89 5.96
CA THR A 242 8.79 -20.07 6.81
C THR A 242 9.99 -19.55 6.01
N VAL A 243 10.74 -18.61 6.59
CA VAL A 243 11.92 -18.02 5.97
C VAL A 243 13.16 -18.70 6.54
N LEU A 244 13.91 -19.42 5.70
CA LEU A 244 15.14 -20.09 6.12
C LEU A 244 16.33 -19.15 5.93
N VAL A 245 16.98 -18.77 7.03
CA VAL A 245 18.21 -17.97 6.98
C VAL A 245 19.39 -18.83 7.42
N ASN A 246 20.39 -18.97 6.54
CA ASN A 246 21.50 -19.93 6.67
C ASN A 246 22.39 -19.75 7.92
N THR A 247 22.41 -18.58 8.58
CA THR A 247 23.25 -18.35 9.77
C THR A 247 22.55 -17.47 10.81
N LEU A 248 22.80 -17.71 12.10
CA LEU A 248 22.25 -16.93 13.22
C LEU A 248 22.61 -15.42 13.14
N ALA A 249 23.83 -15.10 12.69
CA ALA A 249 24.28 -13.72 12.53
C ALA A 249 23.54 -12.99 11.39
N ASN A 250 23.35 -13.67 10.24
CA ASN A 250 22.57 -13.12 9.13
C ASN A 250 21.09 -13.02 9.49
N HIS A 251 20.56 -13.99 10.22
CA HIS A 251 19.18 -13.99 10.73
C HIS A 251 18.94 -12.77 11.62
N SER A 252 19.85 -12.47 12.55
CA SER A 252 19.75 -11.28 13.41
C SER A 252 19.76 -9.97 12.61
N PHE A 253 20.69 -9.82 11.66
CA PHE A 253 20.78 -8.61 10.84
C PHE A 253 19.54 -8.40 9.95
N VAL A 254 19.11 -9.47 9.26
CA VAL A 254 17.90 -9.45 8.41
C VAL A 254 16.67 -9.11 9.24
N ARG A 255 16.52 -9.71 10.42
CA ARG A 255 15.45 -9.42 11.37
C ARG A 255 15.42 -7.96 11.82
N PHE A 256 16.56 -7.38 12.19
CA PHE A 256 16.65 -5.96 12.54
C PHE A 256 16.29 -5.04 11.36
N MET A 257 16.77 -5.35 10.15
CA MET A 257 16.41 -4.61 8.94
C MET A 257 14.90 -4.67 8.67
N ILE A 258 14.30 -5.87 8.74
CA ILE A 258 12.86 -6.07 8.54
C ILE A 258 12.07 -5.27 9.58
N ILE A 259 12.37 -5.40 10.87
CA ILE A 259 11.67 -4.65 11.92
C ILE A 259 11.81 -3.13 11.72
N GLY A 260 13.03 -2.66 11.41
CA GLY A 260 13.31 -1.25 11.20
C GLY A 260 12.54 -0.65 10.02
N ILE A 261 12.62 -1.30 8.85
CA ILE A 261 12.07 -0.80 7.58
C ILE A 261 10.56 -1.05 7.45
N ARG A 262 10.05 -2.16 7.99
CA ARG A 262 8.64 -2.57 7.88
C ARG A 262 7.77 -2.03 9.00
N ILE A 263 8.31 -1.89 10.22
CA ILE A 263 7.52 -1.54 11.40
C ILE A 263 7.89 -0.15 11.92
N ILE A 264 9.13 0.06 12.36
CA ILE A 264 9.50 1.28 13.09
C ILE A 264 9.41 2.52 12.20
N LEU A 265 10.12 2.53 11.06
CA LEU A 265 10.20 3.69 10.18
C LEU A 265 8.84 4.08 9.61
N PRO A 266 8.02 3.17 9.05
CA PRO A 266 6.70 3.51 8.53
C PRO A 266 5.75 3.98 9.62
N THR A 267 5.78 3.38 10.82
CA THR A 267 4.88 3.78 11.91
C THR A 267 5.18 5.20 12.39
N VAL A 268 6.47 5.53 12.61
CA VAL A 268 6.88 6.87 13.01
C VAL A 268 6.55 7.90 11.92
N ALA A 269 6.87 7.59 10.66
CA ALA A 269 6.56 8.48 9.54
C ALA A 269 5.05 8.68 9.35
N LEU A 270 4.24 7.62 9.47
CA LEU A 270 2.79 7.69 9.38
C LEU A 270 2.21 8.54 10.51
N LEU A 271 2.67 8.37 11.75
CA LEU A 271 2.21 9.16 12.89
C LEU A 271 2.51 10.66 12.72
N ILE A 272 3.76 11.00 12.37
CA ILE A 272 4.16 12.40 12.15
C ILE A 272 3.35 13.03 11.03
N THR A 273 3.23 12.33 9.89
CA THR A 273 2.49 12.86 8.73
C THR A 273 0.98 12.93 8.99
N LEU A 274 0.40 12.01 9.76
CA LEU A 274 -0.99 12.07 10.20
C LEU A 274 -1.25 13.29 11.10
N ILE A 275 -0.39 13.53 12.09
CA ILE A 275 -0.51 14.72 12.95
C ILE A 275 -0.44 16.00 12.09
N GLN A 276 0.52 16.07 11.17
CA GLN A 276 0.66 17.24 10.30
C GLN A 276 -0.52 17.45 9.34
N THR A 277 -1.07 16.40 8.75
CA THR A 277 -2.25 16.47 7.87
C THR A 277 -3.49 16.92 8.65
N VAL A 278 -3.72 16.39 9.84
CA VAL A 278 -4.81 16.80 10.74
C VAL A 278 -4.67 18.28 11.13
N VAL A 279 -3.50 18.72 11.59
CA VAL A 279 -3.26 20.13 11.96
C VAL A 279 -3.51 21.06 10.78
N LYS A 280 -3.06 20.70 9.57
CA LYS A 280 -3.28 21.49 8.35
C LYS A 280 -4.75 21.51 7.94
N PHE A 281 -5.45 20.39 8.08
CA PHE A 281 -6.89 20.34 7.83
C PHE A 281 -7.67 21.27 8.76
N TYR A 282 -7.34 21.30 10.07
CA TYR A 282 -7.96 22.23 11.02
C TYR A 282 -7.61 23.70 10.73
N ARG A 283 -6.36 24.00 10.39
CA ARG A 283 -5.95 25.36 10.00
C ARG A 283 -6.61 25.82 8.71
N GLY A 284 -6.80 24.91 7.74
CA GLY A 284 -7.49 25.18 6.48
C GLY A 284 -8.92 25.69 6.66
N LYS A 285 -9.64 25.23 7.69
CA LYS A 285 -11.01 25.68 8.00
C LYS A 285 -11.12 27.15 8.43
N HIS A 286 -10.01 27.77 8.87
CA HIS A 286 -10.01 29.13 9.42
C HIS A 286 -9.56 30.20 8.41
N PHE A 287 -9.27 29.81 7.15
CA PHE A 287 -8.95 30.78 6.10
C PHE A 287 -10.24 31.43 5.56
N THR A 288 -10.29 32.76 5.62
CA THR A 288 -11.46 33.61 5.32
C THR A 288 -11.62 33.98 3.84
N GLN A 289 -10.72 33.55 2.95
CA GLN A 289 -10.85 33.76 1.51
C GLN A 289 -11.36 32.48 0.83
N PRO A 290 -12.67 32.38 0.57
CA PRO A 290 -13.17 31.45 -0.43
C PRO A 290 -12.94 32.11 -1.78
N ASP A 291 -12.18 31.47 -2.65
CA ASP A 291 -12.51 31.36 -4.07
C ASP A 291 -11.42 30.49 -4.70
N GLU A 292 -11.83 29.27 -5.04
CA GLU A 292 -11.09 28.22 -5.76
C GLU A 292 -9.78 27.67 -5.18
N ILE A 293 -9.17 28.26 -4.14
CA ILE A 293 -8.17 27.57 -3.34
C ILE A 293 -8.90 26.75 -2.26
N ASP A 294 -9.11 25.45 -2.35
CA ASP A 294 -8.86 24.46 -3.39
C ASP A 294 -9.65 23.23 -2.88
N GLU A 295 -10.90 23.07 -3.30
CA GLU A 295 -11.77 21.95 -2.86
C GLU A 295 -11.05 20.60 -3.04
N ASN A 296 -10.17 20.53 -4.05
CA ASN A 296 -9.25 19.44 -4.32
C ASN A 296 -8.20 19.20 -3.22
N VAL A 297 -7.64 20.26 -2.61
CA VAL A 297 -6.68 20.14 -1.50
C VAL A 297 -7.40 19.70 -0.22
N ALA A 298 -8.58 20.25 0.05
CA ALA A 298 -9.40 19.82 1.18
C ALA A 298 -9.82 18.35 1.04
N PHE A 299 -10.20 17.93 -0.17
CA PHE A 299 -10.45 16.53 -0.52
C PHE A 299 -9.23 15.66 -0.27
N ALA A 300 -8.06 16.04 -0.80
CA ALA A 300 -6.81 15.30 -0.63
C ALA A 300 -6.40 15.15 0.85
N LEU A 301 -6.62 16.17 1.68
CA LEU A 301 -6.39 16.10 3.12
C LEU A 301 -7.37 15.16 3.83
N LYS A 302 -8.68 15.26 3.55
CA LYS A 302 -9.70 14.36 4.13
C LYS A 302 -9.41 12.90 3.79
N LEU A 303 -9.10 12.64 2.52
CA LEU A 303 -8.76 11.33 1.99
C LEU A 303 -7.50 10.76 2.66
N SER A 304 -6.45 11.58 2.78
CA SER A 304 -5.19 11.23 3.45
C SER A 304 -5.40 10.86 4.93
N ILE A 305 -6.20 11.63 5.66
CA ILE A 305 -6.55 11.35 7.06
C ILE A 305 -7.33 10.04 7.16
N PHE A 306 -8.34 9.83 6.31
CA PHE A 306 -9.13 8.61 6.29
C PHE A 306 -8.25 7.38 6.03
N LEU A 307 -7.42 7.41 4.98
CA LEU A 307 -6.56 6.28 4.64
C LEU A 307 -5.56 5.97 5.75
N SER A 308 -4.95 6.99 6.36
CA SER A 308 -4.03 6.83 7.49
C SER A 308 -4.71 6.21 8.72
N LEU A 309 -5.89 6.70 9.11
CA LEU A 309 -6.64 6.17 10.24
C LEU A 309 -7.14 4.75 9.97
N SER A 310 -7.64 4.47 8.75
CA SER A 310 -8.07 3.13 8.36
C SER A 310 -6.89 2.15 8.45
N TYR A 311 -5.71 2.52 7.94
CA TYR A 311 -4.53 1.67 8.04
C TYR A 311 -4.15 1.38 9.48
N ALA A 312 -4.13 2.41 10.34
CA ALA A 312 -3.83 2.25 11.76
C ALA A 312 -4.84 1.30 12.43
N ILE A 313 -6.14 1.49 12.23
CA ILE A 313 -7.18 0.67 12.87
C ILE A 313 -7.10 -0.79 12.41
N PHE A 314 -7.06 -1.03 11.10
CA PHE A 314 -7.15 -2.39 10.56
C PHE A 314 -5.84 -3.17 10.60
N THR A 315 -4.69 -2.49 10.61
CA THR A 315 -3.37 -3.14 10.46
C THR A 315 -2.53 -3.12 11.72
N PHE A 316 -2.85 -2.30 12.74
CA PHE A 316 -2.07 -2.23 13.98
C PHE A 316 -1.92 -3.59 14.67
N GLN A 317 -2.99 -4.37 14.72
CA GLN A 317 -2.99 -5.70 15.33
C GLN A 317 -2.03 -6.68 14.62
N ARG A 318 -1.90 -6.58 13.30
CA ARG A 318 -0.95 -7.38 12.51
C ARG A 318 0.49 -6.90 12.67
N LEU A 319 0.72 -5.59 12.76
CA LEU A 319 2.03 -5.01 13.06
C LEU A 319 2.52 -5.45 14.44
N TYR A 320 1.64 -5.43 15.44
CA TYR A 320 1.95 -5.89 16.79
C TYR A 320 2.24 -7.39 16.83
N GLY A 321 1.42 -8.21 16.17
CA GLY A 321 1.68 -9.66 16.06
C GLY A 321 3.02 -9.97 15.40
N SER A 322 3.33 -9.30 14.29
CA SER A 322 4.61 -9.46 13.59
C SER A 322 5.78 -9.01 14.45
N LEU A 323 5.64 -7.88 15.17
CA LEU A 323 6.67 -7.40 16.09
C LEU A 323 6.92 -8.37 17.24
N LEU A 324 5.86 -8.96 17.80
CA LEU A 324 5.98 -9.92 18.89
C LEU A 324 6.70 -11.19 18.43
N GLN A 325 6.32 -11.73 17.27
CA GLN A 325 6.99 -12.88 16.64
C GLN A 325 8.46 -12.56 16.37
N GLU A 326 8.73 -11.36 15.83
CA GLU A 326 10.08 -10.89 15.53
C GLU A 326 10.82 -10.32 16.75
N ILE A 327 10.31 -10.39 17.99
CA ILE A 327 11.08 -10.09 19.22
C ILE A 327 11.34 -11.36 20.03
N LEU A 328 10.46 -12.36 19.93
CA LEU A 328 10.65 -13.63 20.61
C LEU A 328 11.86 -14.39 20.02
N PRO A 329 12.85 -14.77 20.83
CA PRO A 329 14.09 -15.38 20.36
C PRO A 329 13.94 -16.84 19.93
N GLU A 330 12.79 -17.46 20.17
CA GLU A 330 12.51 -18.83 19.75
C GLU A 330 12.26 -18.87 18.23
N SER A 331 13.21 -19.42 17.48
CA SER A 331 13.09 -19.78 16.07
C SER A 331 12.13 -20.95 15.84
N ASN A 332 11.11 -21.09 16.69
CA ASN A 332 10.14 -22.14 16.56
C ASN A 332 9.34 -21.81 15.31
N ALA A 333 9.31 -22.75 14.35
CA ALA A 333 8.44 -22.74 13.19
C ALA A 333 6.99 -22.69 13.67
N THR A 334 6.57 -21.49 14.05
CA THR A 334 5.32 -21.22 14.73
C THR A 334 4.41 -20.56 13.73
N SER A 335 3.13 -20.92 13.80
CA SER A 335 2.07 -20.14 13.16
C SER A 335 2.29 -18.66 13.48
N LYS A 336 2.04 -17.76 12.51
CA LYS A 336 2.19 -16.30 12.63
C LYS A 336 1.46 -15.68 13.84
N TYR A 337 0.56 -16.45 14.46
CA TYR A 337 -0.14 -16.14 15.70
C TYR A 337 -0.07 -17.34 16.67
N PRO A 338 1.09 -17.66 17.25
CA PRO A 338 1.22 -18.88 18.06
C PRO A 338 0.57 -18.75 19.43
N LEU A 339 0.41 -17.51 19.91
CA LEU A 339 -0.11 -17.18 21.23
C LEU A 339 -1.62 -16.89 21.25
N PHE A 340 -2.24 -16.76 20.08
CA PHE A 340 -3.67 -16.47 19.99
C PHE A 340 -4.47 -17.74 19.72
N ASP A 341 -5.68 -17.78 20.26
CA ASP A 341 -6.68 -18.75 19.83
C ASP A 341 -6.82 -18.69 18.29
N PRO A 342 -6.86 -19.83 17.58
CA PRO A 342 -7.00 -19.88 16.13
C PRO A 342 -8.16 -19.04 15.58
N ILE A 343 -9.28 -18.95 16.31
CA ILE A 343 -10.45 -18.14 15.94
C ILE A 343 -10.11 -16.65 16.02
N VAL A 344 -9.36 -16.24 17.04
CA VAL A 344 -8.91 -14.85 17.22
C VAL A 344 -7.94 -14.48 16.10
N GLY A 345 -6.94 -15.33 15.82
CA GLY A 345 -5.99 -15.11 14.73
C GLY A 345 -6.68 -14.98 13.37
N LEU A 346 -7.66 -15.85 13.09
CA LEU A 346 -8.47 -15.80 11.88
C LEU A 346 -9.34 -14.54 11.79
N SER A 347 -10.00 -14.16 12.88
CA SER A 347 -10.83 -12.95 12.94
C SER A 347 -10.00 -11.70 12.69
N LEU A 348 -8.82 -11.66 13.28
CA LEU A 348 -7.83 -10.61 13.10
C LEU A 348 -7.31 -10.56 11.65
N ALA A 349 -6.95 -11.69 11.04
CA ALA A 349 -6.55 -11.73 9.64
C ALA A 349 -7.66 -11.19 8.72
N ASN A 350 -8.89 -11.65 8.90
CA ASN A 350 -10.04 -11.16 8.13
C ASN A 350 -10.30 -9.66 8.35
N PHE A 351 -10.16 -9.18 9.60
CA PHE A 351 -10.29 -7.75 9.91
C PHE A 351 -9.26 -6.92 9.15
N HIS A 352 -8.00 -7.36 9.08
CA HIS A 352 -6.96 -6.69 8.28
C HIS A 352 -7.35 -6.60 6.80
N TYR A 353 -7.75 -7.73 6.18
CA TYR A 353 -8.10 -7.76 4.77
C TYR A 353 -9.39 -7.00 4.43
N SER A 354 -10.31 -6.86 5.40
CA SER A 354 -11.51 -6.03 5.22
C SER A 354 -11.18 -4.57 4.88
N ALA A 355 -10.02 -4.07 5.30
CA ALA A 355 -9.54 -2.73 4.93
C ALA A 355 -9.41 -2.55 3.42
N SER A 356 -8.97 -3.57 2.69
CA SER A 356 -8.80 -3.54 1.23
C SER A 356 -10.13 -3.52 0.47
N MET A 357 -11.25 -3.88 1.13
CA MET A 357 -12.61 -3.70 0.62
C MET A 357 -13.21 -2.35 1.05
N ILE A 358 -12.99 -1.92 2.30
CA ILE A 358 -13.58 -0.69 2.86
C ILE A 358 -12.97 0.57 2.24
N ARG A 359 -11.65 0.58 2.03
CA ARG A 359 -10.94 1.73 1.44
C ARG A 359 -11.52 2.17 0.09
N PRO A 360 -11.62 1.31 -0.95
CA PRO A 360 -12.17 1.73 -2.23
C PRO A 360 -13.64 2.16 -2.14
N LEU A 361 -14.44 1.53 -1.25
CA LEU A 361 -15.83 1.93 -1.02
C LEU A 361 -15.92 3.38 -0.55
N VAL A 362 -15.16 3.74 0.49
CA VAL A 362 -15.18 5.09 1.05
C VAL A 362 -14.63 6.10 0.05
N VAL A 363 -13.57 5.77 -0.67
CA VAL A 363 -13.03 6.63 -1.73
C VAL A 363 -14.08 6.92 -2.81
N ILE A 364 -14.78 5.89 -3.31
CA ILE A 364 -15.84 6.07 -4.30
C ILE A 364 -16.96 6.97 -3.78
N VAL A 365 -17.38 6.78 -2.52
CA VAL A 365 -18.40 7.62 -1.88
C VAL A 365 -17.92 9.07 -1.75
N MET A 366 -16.69 9.29 -1.30
CA MET A 366 -16.10 10.62 -1.19
C MET A 366 -15.98 11.32 -2.55
N CYS A 367 -15.57 10.61 -3.61
CA CYS A 367 -15.49 11.14 -4.96
C CYS A 367 -16.87 11.51 -5.54
N LYS A 368 -17.95 10.83 -5.14
CA LYS A 368 -19.32 11.12 -5.60
C LYS A 368 -20.04 12.24 -4.83
N GLN A 369 -19.47 12.73 -3.73
CA GLN A 369 -20.12 13.75 -2.92
C GLN A 369 -20.19 15.07 -3.71
N LYS A 370 -21.38 15.69 -3.82
CA LYS A 370 -21.69 16.88 -4.64
C LYS A 370 -20.78 18.12 -4.43
N CYS A 371 -19.98 18.13 -3.37
CA CYS A 371 -19.04 19.20 -3.01
C CYS A 371 -17.59 18.76 -3.24
N ASN A 372 -17.33 17.99 -4.30
CA ASN A 372 -16.00 17.71 -4.81
C ASN A 372 -16.11 17.75 -6.34
N HIS A 373 -15.50 18.73 -6.98
CA HIS A 373 -15.43 18.88 -8.45
C HIS A 373 -14.60 17.79 -9.16
N VAL A 374 -14.67 16.53 -8.72
CA VAL A 374 -13.98 15.41 -9.37
C VAL A 374 -14.98 14.63 -10.21
N ASP A 375 -15.08 14.97 -11.49
CA ASP A 375 -15.88 14.24 -12.48
C ASP A 375 -15.23 12.87 -12.79
N MET A 376 -15.44 11.89 -11.90
CA MET A 376 -15.15 10.49 -12.20
C MET A 376 -16.39 9.84 -12.82
N SER A 377 -16.31 9.53 -14.11
CA SER A 377 -17.36 8.73 -14.76
C SER A 377 -17.15 7.24 -14.42
N PHE A 378 -17.88 6.75 -13.41
CA PHE A 378 -17.94 5.31 -13.10
C PHE A 378 -18.89 4.52 -14.01
N ILE A 379 -19.63 5.21 -14.87
CA ILE A 379 -20.61 4.62 -15.78
C ILE A 379 -19.90 4.25 -17.08
N CYS A 380 -19.92 2.96 -17.42
CA CYS A 380 -19.56 2.49 -18.75
C CYS A 380 -20.58 3.08 -19.73
N LYS A 381 -20.22 4.11 -20.50
CA LYS A 381 -21.06 4.54 -21.63
C LYS A 381 -21.07 3.38 -22.62
N THR A 382 -22.17 2.64 -22.66
CA THR A 382 -22.49 1.79 -23.81
C THR A 382 -22.45 2.70 -25.03
N ARG A 383 -21.59 2.38 -26.01
CA ARG A 383 -21.60 3.07 -27.30
C ARG A 383 -23.06 3.03 -27.80
N PRO A 384 -23.69 4.17 -28.13
CA PRO A 384 -24.94 4.11 -28.85
C PRO A 384 -24.71 3.30 -30.13
N PRO A 385 -25.64 2.42 -30.53
CA PRO A 385 -25.52 1.71 -31.78
C PRO A 385 -25.28 2.74 -32.89
N GLU A 386 -24.29 2.49 -33.73
CA GLU A 386 -24.07 3.26 -34.95
C GLU A 386 -25.40 3.28 -35.70
N ASN A 387 -26.07 4.44 -35.68
CA ASN A 387 -27.16 4.69 -36.61
C ASN A 387 -26.49 4.68 -37.99
N GLY A 388 -26.58 3.52 -38.63
CA GLY A 388 -26.18 3.33 -40.00
C GLY A 388 -26.95 4.30 -40.88
N VAL A 389 -26.27 5.36 -41.30
CA VAL A 389 -26.65 6.11 -42.48
C VAL A 389 -25.90 5.44 -43.64
N ARG A 390 -26.63 4.62 -44.39
CA ARG A 390 -26.30 4.28 -45.77
C ARG A 390 -27.02 5.25 -46.69
#